data_AF-Q9FPU1-F1
#
_entry.id   AF-Q9FPU1-F1
#
_cell.length_a   1.000
_cell.length_b   1.000
_cell.length_c   1.000
_cell.angle_alpha   90.00
_cell.angle_beta   90.00
_cell.angle_gamma   90.00
#
_symmetry.space_group_name_H-M   'P 1'
#
loop_
_entity.id
_entity.type
_entity.pdbx_description
1 polymer ?
#
loop_
_entity_poly.entity_id
_entity_poly.type
_entity_poly.pdbx_seq_one_letter_code
_entity_poly.pdbx_strand_id
1 'polypeptide(L)'
;MSEEQPHANLAVPAFKTEKDPITQTRNGQSSVWRFGGSDKAAKASTVTLRGVIYMLFDNCGKDVNKTILPLGHGDPSVYPCFRTCIEAEDAVVDVLRSGKGNSYGPGAGILPARRAVADYMNRDLPHKLTPEDIFLTAGCNQGIEIVFESLARPNANILLPRPGFPHYDARAAYSGLEVRKFDLLPEKEWEIDLEGIEAIADEKTVAMVVINPNNPCGNVYSHDHLKKVAETARKLGIMVISDEVYDRTIFGDNPFVPMGKFASIVPVLTLAGISKGWVVPGWKIGWIALNDPEGVFETTKVLQSIKQNLDVTPDPATIIQAALPAILEKADKNFFAKKNKILKHNVDLVCDRLKDIPCVVCPKKPESCTYLLTKLELSLMDNIKDDIDFCVKLAREENLVFLPGDALGLKNWMRITIGVEAHMLEDALERLKGFCTRHAKKTETETESLQALKLSDNNLEM
;
A
#
# COMPACT_ATOMS: atom_id res chain seq x y z
N MET A 1 -0.96 37.50 2.01
CA MET A 1 -1.49 36.16 1.69
C MET A 1 -0.35 35.20 1.94
N SER A 2 -0.39 34.44 3.03
CA SER A 2 0.62 33.40 3.28
C SER A 2 0.53 32.38 2.14
N GLU A 3 1.64 32.15 1.44
CA GLU A 3 1.74 31.00 0.54
C GLU A 3 1.46 29.75 1.39
N GLU A 4 0.32 29.10 1.15
CA GLU A 4 0.06 27.78 1.72
C GLU A 4 1.23 26.88 1.31
N GLN A 5 1.91 26.28 2.29
CA GLN A 5 2.97 25.33 1.99
C GLN A 5 2.39 24.23 1.09
N PRO A 6 2.94 23.99 -0.11
CA PRO A 6 2.49 22.88 -0.93
C PRO A 6 2.56 21.59 -0.11
N HIS A 7 1.51 20.78 -0.18
CA HIS A 7 1.36 19.51 0.55
C HIS A 7 1.08 19.60 2.07
N ALA A 8 0.59 20.73 2.59
CA ALA A 8 0.17 20.83 4.01
C ALA A 8 -0.80 19.73 4.45
N ASN A 9 -1.67 19.23 3.55
CA ASN A 9 -2.60 18.12 3.81
C ASN A 9 -1.91 16.75 4.04
N LEU A 10 -0.62 16.60 3.68
CA LEU A 10 0.17 15.39 3.95
C LEU A 10 0.82 15.42 5.35
N ALA A 11 1.06 16.62 5.88
CA ALA A 11 1.63 16.85 7.21
C ALA A 11 0.50 16.99 8.24
N VAL A 12 -0.19 15.90 8.54
CA VAL A 12 -1.20 15.88 9.60
C VAL A 12 -0.52 15.50 10.92
N PRO A 13 -0.65 16.32 11.99
CA PRO A 13 -0.07 15.97 13.29
C PRO A 13 -0.58 14.62 13.77
N ALA A 14 0.29 13.83 14.43
CA ALA A 14 -0.16 12.64 15.12
C ALA A 14 -1.27 13.01 16.13
N PHE A 15 -2.36 12.26 16.15
CA PHE A 15 -3.36 12.37 17.22
C PHE A 15 -2.68 11.98 18.54
N LYS A 16 -2.29 12.97 19.36
CA LYS A 16 -1.74 12.73 20.69
C LYS A 16 -2.76 11.97 21.53
N THR A 17 -2.49 10.69 21.77
CA THR A 17 -3.27 9.81 22.65
C THR A 17 -2.50 9.55 23.94
N GLU A 18 -1.70 10.52 24.39
CA GLU A 18 -0.95 10.43 25.65
C GLU A 18 -1.80 10.97 26.82
N LYS A 19 -2.81 10.19 27.21
CA LYS A 19 -3.22 10.14 28.62
C LYS A 19 -3.54 8.70 28.91
N ASP A 20 -2.86 8.13 29.90
CA ASP A 20 -3.31 6.89 30.52
C ASP A 20 -4.80 7.06 30.86
N PRO A 21 -5.64 6.03 30.65
CA PRO A 21 -7.05 6.11 30.99
C PRO A 21 -7.16 6.52 32.46
N ILE A 22 -7.58 7.77 32.68
CA ILE A 22 -7.80 8.27 34.04
C ILE A 22 -8.96 7.44 34.57
N THR A 23 -8.67 6.58 35.54
CA THR A 23 -9.67 5.82 36.27
C THR A 23 -10.58 6.82 36.99
N GLN A 24 -11.77 7.02 36.41
CA GLN A 24 -12.98 7.52 37.07
C GLN A 24 -12.96 8.97 37.56
N THR A 25 -13.57 9.89 36.81
CA THR A 25 -14.08 11.13 37.40
C THR A 25 -15.41 10.87 38.11
N ARG A 26 -15.41 11.03 39.44
CA ARG A 26 -16.62 11.08 40.28
C ARG A 26 -17.52 12.20 39.77
N ASN A 27 -18.74 11.88 39.35
CA ASN A 27 -19.65 12.87 38.81
C ASN A 27 -20.47 13.54 39.94
N GLY A 28 -19.81 14.19 40.91
CA GLY A 28 -20.45 14.95 42.01
C GLY A 28 -21.43 14.18 42.93
N GLN A 29 -21.76 12.92 42.60
CA GLN A 29 -22.67 11.98 43.23
C GLN A 29 -22.10 10.56 43.02
N SER A 30 -22.58 9.59 43.79
CA SER A 30 -22.01 8.24 44.00
C SER A 30 -21.95 7.31 42.78
N SER A 31 -22.15 7.78 41.55
CA SER A 31 -22.16 6.97 40.33
C SER A 31 -20.80 6.92 39.63
N VAL A 32 -20.47 5.73 39.11
CA VAL A 32 -19.23 5.42 38.36
C VAL A 32 -19.58 5.08 36.92
N TRP A 33 -18.86 5.65 35.94
CA TRP A 33 -19.01 5.31 34.52
C TRP A 33 -18.54 3.87 34.25
N ARG A 34 -19.34 3.10 33.51
CA ARG A 34 -19.09 1.67 33.22
C ARG A 34 -18.74 1.37 31.75
N PHE A 35 -18.39 2.39 30.97
CA PHE A 35 -17.95 2.23 29.58
C PHE A 35 -16.43 2.48 29.45
N GLY A 36 -15.82 1.88 28.43
CA GLY A 36 -14.40 2.04 28.08
C GLY A 36 -14.18 1.82 26.59
N GLY A 37 -13.06 2.31 26.06
CA GLY A 37 -12.68 2.07 24.67
C GLY A 37 -12.31 0.59 24.43
N SER A 38 -12.57 0.09 23.22
CA SER A 38 -12.14 -1.25 22.82
C SER A 38 -10.66 -1.26 22.45
N ASP A 39 -9.92 -2.24 22.96
CA ASP A 39 -8.50 -2.42 22.63
C ASP A 39 -8.28 -2.88 21.17
N LYS A 40 -9.31 -3.36 20.47
CA LYS A 40 -9.18 -3.87 19.10
C LYS A 40 -8.66 -2.79 18.14
N ALA A 41 -9.21 -1.58 18.23
CA ALA A 41 -8.81 -0.49 17.36
C ALA A 41 -7.38 -0.02 17.66
N ALA A 42 -7.00 0.02 18.94
CA ALA A 42 -5.63 0.34 19.36
C ALA A 42 -4.62 -0.70 18.86
N LYS A 43 -4.93 -1.99 18.98
CA LYS A 43 -4.07 -3.07 18.47
C LYS A 43 -3.96 -3.08 16.95
N ALA A 44 -5.03 -2.72 16.24
CA ALA A 44 -5.00 -2.64 14.77
C ALA A 44 -4.25 -1.40 14.27
N SER A 45 -4.27 -0.29 15.01
CA SER A 45 -3.67 0.97 14.58
C SER A 45 -2.14 1.01 14.69
N THR A 46 -1.53 0.17 15.54
CA THR A 46 -0.07 0.05 15.69
C THR A 46 0.63 -0.42 14.41
N VAL A 47 -0.09 -1.13 13.52
CA VAL A 47 0.45 -1.68 12.27
C VAL A 47 0.13 -0.79 11.06
N THR A 48 -0.22 0.49 11.28
CA THR A 48 -0.64 1.37 10.17
C THR A 48 0.52 2.20 9.62
N LEU A 49 0.61 2.25 8.29
CA LEU A 49 1.54 3.15 7.58
C LEU A 49 1.41 4.61 8.03
N ARG A 50 0.18 5.04 8.32
CA ARG A 50 -0.12 6.40 8.75
C ARG A 50 0.56 6.74 10.07
N GLY A 51 0.51 5.83 11.06
CA GLY A 51 1.16 6.04 12.36
C GLY A 51 2.68 6.22 12.22
N VAL A 52 3.33 5.37 11.43
CA VAL A 52 4.78 5.44 11.19
C VAL A 52 5.17 6.72 10.45
N ILE A 53 4.43 7.08 9.39
CA ILE A 53 4.70 8.31 8.63
C ILE A 53 4.55 9.56 9.51
N TYR A 54 3.52 9.62 10.36
CA TYR A 54 3.33 10.76 11.27
C TYR A 54 4.44 10.86 12.31
N MET A 55 4.89 9.74 12.87
CA MET A 55 6.06 9.70 13.76
C MET A 55 7.31 10.29 13.09
N LEU A 56 7.52 10.00 11.79
CA LEU A 56 8.65 10.55 11.04
C LEU A 56 8.51 12.05 10.79
N PHE A 57 7.30 12.53 10.45
CA PHE A 57 7.06 13.98 10.31
C PHE A 57 7.30 14.73 11.62
N ASP A 58 6.92 14.17 12.76
CA ASP A 58 7.17 14.77 14.08
C ASP A 58 8.67 14.87 14.41
N ASN A 59 9.52 14.07 13.74
CA ASN A 59 10.97 14.11 13.88
C ASN A 59 11.67 15.06 12.88
N CYS A 60 10.95 15.65 11.91
CA CYS A 60 11.53 16.63 11.00
C CYS A 60 12.09 17.85 11.76
N GLY A 61 13.28 18.29 11.36
CA GLY A 61 13.98 19.41 11.98
C GLY A 61 13.29 20.75 11.69
N LYS A 62 12.71 21.36 12.72
CA LYS A 62 12.02 22.67 12.62
C LYS A 62 12.99 23.83 12.32
N ASP A 63 14.25 23.69 12.73
CA ASP A 63 15.30 24.70 12.55
C ASP A 63 16.25 24.39 11.37
N VAL A 64 15.94 23.35 10.61
CA VAL A 64 16.71 22.97 9.41
C VAL A 64 16.18 23.78 8.24
N ASN A 65 17.05 24.58 7.60
CA ASN A 65 16.71 25.38 6.41
C ASN A 65 16.60 24.51 5.13
N LYS A 66 15.81 23.43 5.21
CA LYS A 66 15.52 22.49 4.11
C LYS A 66 14.03 22.19 4.09
N THR A 67 13.42 22.22 2.91
CA THR A 67 12.01 21.87 2.73
C THR A 67 11.76 20.40 3.05
N ILE A 68 10.61 20.07 3.65
CA ILE A 68 10.22 18.68 3.90
C ILE A 68 9.88 17.96 2.60
N LEU A 69 10.50 16.80 2.36
CA LEU A 69 10.23 15.92 1.24
C LEU A 69 9.47 14.67 1.74
N PRO A 70 8.13 14.57 1.55
CA PRO A 70 7.27 13.56 2.15
C PRO A 70 7.23 12.24 1.35
N LEU A 71 8.41 11.68 1.03
CA LEU A 71 8.56 10.56 0.10
C LEU A 71 8.22 9.17 0.68
N GLY A 72 7.70 9.10 1.90
CA GLY A 72 7.11 7.90 2.50
C GLY A 72 5.63 7.72 2.13
N HIS A 73 4.96 8.80 1.69
CA HIS A 73 3.54 8.81 1.36
C HIS A 73 3.24 8.21 -0.03
N GLY A 74 2.08 7.56 -0.17
CA GLY A 74 1.71 6.77 -1.34
C GLY A 74 0.56 7.32 -2.19
N ASP A 75 0.41 8.64 -2.17
CA ASP A 75 -0.61 9.35 -2.95
C ASP A 75 0.05 10.27 -3.97
N PRO A 76 0.11 9.86 -5.25
CA PRO A 76 0.66 10.71 -6.30
C PRO A 76 -0.26 11.89 -6.65
N SER A 77 -1.57 11.86 -6.33
CA SER A 77 -2.53 12.88 -6.77
C SER A 77 -2.31 14.28 -6.16
N VAL A 78 -1.45 14.37 -5.15
CA VAL A 78 -1.03 15.64 -4.55
C VAL A 78 -0.01 16.39 -5.41
N TYR A 79 0.55 15.75 -6.45
CA TYR A 79 1.57 16.31 -7.32
C TYR A 79 0.97 16.67 -8.69
N PRO A 80 1.15 17.90 -9.19
CA PRO A 80 0.63 18.33 -10.49
C PRO A 80 0.93 17.43 -11.68
N CYS A 81 2.05 16.70 -11.68
CA CYS A 81 2.40 15.76 -12.75
C CYS A 81 1.51 14.50 -12.79
N PHE A 82 0.74 14.25 -11.73
CA PHE A 82 -0.17 13.14 -11.55
C PHE A 82 -1.60 13.68 -11.30
N ARG A 83 -2.25 14.11 -12.38
CA ARG A 83 -3.70 14.41 -12.39
C ARG A 83 -4.47 13.33 -13.13
N THR A 84 -5.74 13.18 -12.79
CA THR A 84 -6.67 12.32 -13.55
C THR A 84 -6.92 12.88 -14.95
N CYS A 85 -7.55 12.10 -15.82
CA CYS A 85 -7.94 12.55 -17.16
C CYS A 85 -9.21 13.41 -17.12
N ILE A 86 -9.32 14.35 -18.06
CA ILE A 86 -10.46 15.29 -18.13
C ILE A 86 -11.77 14.54 -18.35
N GLU A 87 -11.74 13.42 -19.08
CA GLU A 87 -12.92 12.59 -19.34
C GLU A 87 -13.50 12.00 -18.05
N ALA A 88 -12.65 11.69 -17.06
CA ALA A 88 -13.09 11.23 -15.76
C ALA A 88 -13.67 12.38 -14.93
N GLU A 89 -13.08 13.57 -14.99
CA GLU A 89 -13.60 14.77 -14.34
C GLU A 89 -14.97 15.15 -14.90
N ASP A 90 -15.10 15.20 -16.23
CA ASP A 90 -16.34 15.50 -16.94
C ASP A 90 -17.45 14.51 -16.57
N ALA A 91 -17.13 13.21 -16.48
CA ALA A 91 -18.09 12.19 -16.06
C ALA A 91 -18.67 12.48 -14.66
N VAL A 92 -17.83 12.92 -13.72
CA VAL A 92 -18.29 13.29 -12.36
C VAL A 92 -19.10 14.59 -12.40
N VAL A 93 -18.64 15.59 -13.15
CA VAL A 93 -19.33 16.88 -13.30
C VAL A 93 -20.72 16.70 -13.92
N ASP A 94 -20.86 15.85 -14.93
CA ASP A 94 -22.12 15.56 -15.59
C ASP A 94 -23.12 14.91 -14.63
N VAL A 95 -22.68 13.96 -13.80
CA VAL A 95 -23.53 13.33 -12.78
C VAL A 95 -23.94 14.35 -11.72
N LEU A 96 -22.99 15.17 -11.24
CA LEU A 96 -23.25 16.21 -10.25
C LEU A 96 -24.30 17.20 -10.74
N ARG A 97 -24.15 17.70 -11.98
CA ARG A 97 -25.06 18.70 -12.57
C ARG A 97 -26.43 18.12 -12.93
N SER A 98 -26.48 16.85 -13.31
CA SER A 98 -27.75 16.18 -13.65
C SER A 98 -28.54 15.70 -12.44
N GLY A 99 -27.94 15.63 -11.25
CA GLY A 99 -28.56 15.13 -10.02
C GLY A 99 -28.76 13.61 -9.96
N LYS A 100 -28.27 12.86 -10.97
CA LYS A 100 -28.43 11.40 -11.08
C LYS A 100 -27.81 10.61 -9.91
N GLY A 101 -26.86 11.21 -9.20
CA GLY A 101 -26.14 10.60 -8.08
C GLY A 101 -26.61 11.03 -6.69
N ASN A 102 -27.75 11.74 -6.56
CA ASN A 102 -28.16 12.34 -5.28
C ASN A 102 -28.88 11.36 -4.33
N SER A 103 -29.37 10.23 -4.82
CA SER A 103 -30.12 9.25 -4.03
C SER A 103 -29.24 8.14 -3.45
N TYR A 104 -29.73 7.46 -2.41
CA TYR A 104 -29.13 6.22 -1.93
C TYR A 104 -29.11 5.14 -3.02
N GLY A 105 -28.07 4.31 -3.01
CA GLY A 105 -27.96 3.12 -3.85
C GLY A 105 -28.40 1.86 -3.11
N PRO A 106 -28.48 0.71 -3.79
CA PRO A 106 -28.51 -0.59 -3.13
C PRO A 106 -27.14 -0.90 -2.52
N GLY A 107 -27.08 -1.75 -1.48
CA GLY A 107 -25.83 -2.09 -0.77
C GLY A 107 -24.71 -2.65 -1.66
N ALA A 108 -25.07 -3.44 -2.70
CA ALA A 108 -24.11 -3.94 -3.68
C ALA A 108 -23.59 -2.87 -4.67
N GLY A 109 -24.21 -1.70 -4.71
CA GLY A 109 -23.98 -0.65 -5.70
C GLY A 109 -24.95 -0.67 -6.89
N ILE A 110 -25.12 0.48 -7.53
CA ILE A 110 -26.11 0.66 -8.60
C ILE A 110 -25.80 -0.24 -9.81
N LEU A 111 -26.85 -0.79 -10.42
CA LEU A 111 -26.72 -1.75 -11.52
C LEU A 111 -25.87 -1.24 -12.71
N PRO A 112 -26.01 0.01 -13.19
CA PRO A 112 -25.18 0.51 -14.29
C PRO A 112 -23.68 0.45 -13.98
N ALA A 113 -23.29 0.78 -12.75
CA ALA A 113 -21.90 0.79 -12.31
C ALA A 113 -21.34 -0.64 -12.16
N ARG A 114 -22.11 -1.55 -11.55
CA ARG A 114 -21.74 -2.97 -11.46
C ARG A 114 -21.56 -3.60 -12.84
N ARG A 115 -22.46 -3.30 -13.79
CA ARG A 115 -22.35 -3.76 -15.18
C ARG A 115 -21.10 -3.23 -15.85
N ALA A 116 -20.82 -1.93 -15.72
CA ALA A 116 -19.61 -1.34 -16.31
C ALA A 116 -18.32 -1.96 -15.76
N VAL A 117 -18.27 -2.29 -14.47
CA VAL A 117 -17.14 -3.01 -13.86
C VAL A 117 -17.03 -4.43 -14.42
N ALA A 118 -18.13 -5.18 -14.49
CA ALA A 118 -18.13 -6.51 -15.09
C ALA A 118 -17.63 -6.47 -16.54
N ASP A 119 -18.16 -5.56 -17.36
CA ASP A 119 -17.74 -5.37 -18.75
C ASP A 119 -16.26 -4.96 -18.88
N TYR A 120 -15.77 -4.11 -17.98
CA TYR A 120 -14.36 -3.70 -17.92
C TYR A 120 -13.44 -4.90 -17.61
N MET A 121 -13.76 -5.67 -16.57
CA MET A 121 -12.95 -6.84 -16.17
C MET A 121 -13.02 -7.98 -17.20
N ASN A 122 -14.18 -8.18 -17.82
CA ASN A 122 -14.43 -9.19 -18.84
C ASN A 122 -13.56 -9.04 -20.10
N ARG A 123 -12.88 -7.91 -20.31
CA ARG A 123 -11.92 -7.74 -21.41
C ARG A 123 -10.74 -8.71 -21.31
N ASP A 124 -10.33 -9.03 -20.08
CA ASP A 124 -9.11 -9.80 -19.81
C ASP A 124 -9.40 -11.19 -19.20
N LEU A 125 -10.67 -11.53 -18.95
CA LEU A 125 -11.09 -12.77 -18.28
C LEU A 125 -11.66 -13.83 -19.25
N PRO A 126 -11.31 -15.12 -19.06
CA PRO A 126 -11.86 -16.22 -19.84
C PRO A 126 -13.32 -16.52 -19.46
N HIS A 127 -13.63 -16.52 -18.17
CA HIS A 127 -14.99 -16.66 -17.65
C HIS A 127 -15.60 -15.29 -17.43
N LYS A 128 -16.78 -15.05 -18.00
CA LYS A 128 -17.43 -13.74 -17.97
C LYS A 128 -18.20 -13.55 -16.66
N LEU A 129 -17.88 -12.46 -15.98
CA LEU A 129 -18.60 -11.95 -14.83
C LEU A 129 -19.91 -11.31 -15.28
N THR A 130 -20.94 -11.42 -14.45
CA THR A 130 -22.18 -10.64 -14.57
C THR A 130 -22.21 -9.56 -13.49
N PRO A 131 -23.15 -8.59 -13.54
CA PRO A 131 -23.29 -7.60 -12.47
C PRO A 131 -23.55 -8.21 -11.08
N GLU A 132 -24.04 -9.45 -11.01
CA GLU A 132 -24.32 -10.18 -9.76
C GLU A 132 -23.03 -10.65 -9.05
N ASP A 133 -21.92 -10.73 -9.78
CA ASP A 133 -20.59 -11.08 -9.27
C ASP A 133 -19.81 -9.86 -8.75
N ILE A 134 -20.37 -8.65 -8.90
CA ILE A 134 -19.70 -7.38 -8.59
C ILE A 134 -20.37 -6.69 -7.41
N PHE A 135 -19.57 -6.22 -6.45
CA PHE A 135 -20.01 -5.42 -5.31
C PHE A 135 -19.16 -4.16 -5.20
N LEU A 136 -19.77 -2.98 -5.26
CA LEU A 136 -19.06 -1.72 -5.17
C LEU A 136 -18.72 -1.39 -3.72
N THR A 137 -17.54 -0.83 -3.50
CA THR A 137 -17.02 -0.50 -2.16
C THR A 137 -16.41 0.90 -2.13
N ALA A 138 -16.29 1.47 -0.94
CA ALA A 138 -15.67 2.75 -0.63
C ALA A 138 -14.13 2.69 -0.76
N GLY A 139 -13.68 2.42 -2.00
CA GLY A 139 -12.33 1.99 -2.30
C GLY A 139 -12.04 0.55 -1.87
N CYS A 140 -10.85 0.05 -2.21
CA CYS A 140 -10.44 -1.31 -1.87
C CYS A 140 -10.35 -1.55 -0.37
N ASN A 141 -10.08 -0.53 0.45
CA ASN A 141 -10.01 -0.67 1.91
C ASN A 141 -11.32 -1.18 2.51
N GLN A 142 -12.48 -0.67 2.07
CA GLN A 142 -13.77 -1.21 2.51
C GLN A 142 -13.99 -2.63 1.97
N GLY A 143 -13.52 -2.92 0.75
CA GLY A 143 -13.53 -4.29 0.22
C GLY A 143 -12.76 -5.26 1.10
N ILE A 144 -11.57 -4.89 1.56
CA ILE A 144 -10.77 -5.68 2.51
C ILE A 144 -11.54 -5.90 3.82
N GLU A 145 -12.15 -4.86 4.37
CA GLU A 145 -13.00 -4.94 5.57
C GLU A 145 -14.16 -5.93 5.39
N ILE A 146 -14.97 -5.77 4.35
CA ILE A 146 -16.13 -6.62 4.06
C ILE A 146 -15.70 -8.09 3.91
N VAL A 147 -14.65 -8.35 3.13
CA VAL A 147 -14.14 -9.69 2.86
C VAL A 147 -13.63 -10.33 4.14
N PHE A 148 -12.82 -9.61 4.92
CA PHE A 148 -12.23 -10.18 6.14
C PHE A 148 -13.28 -10.46 7.20
N GLU A 149 -14.27 -9.58 7.36
CA GLU A 149 -15.41 -9.82 8.24
C GLU A 149 -16.29 -10.97 7.75
N SER A 150 -16.45 -11.15 6.42
CA SER A 150 -17.19 -12.28 5.84
C SER A 150 -16.50 -13.63 6.05
N LEU A 151 -15.16 -13.62 6.18
CA LEU A 151 -14.36 -14.83 6.40
C LEU A 151 -14.06 -15.11 7.87
N ALA A 152 -14.24 -14.12 8.75
CA ALA A 152 -13.97 -14.20 10.17
C ALA A 152 -14.89 -15.23 10.85
N ARG A 153 -14.33 -16.42 11.08
CA ARG A 153 -14.94 -17.50 11.85
C ARG A 153 -14.04 -17.83 13.05
N PRO A 154 -14.58 -18.42 14.13
CA PRO A 154 -13.76 -18.81 15.28
C PRO A 154 -12.54 -19.63 14.85
N ASN A 155 -11.35 -19.16 15.22
CA ASN A 155 -10.05 -19.77 14.92
C ASN A 155 -9.63 -19.80 13.44
N ALA A 156 -10.33 -19.11 12.54
CA ALA A 156 -9.89 -19.00 11.15
C ALA A 156 -8.58 -18.22 11.05
N ASN A 157 -7.67 -18.68 10.19
CA ASN A 157 -6.43 -17.97 9.87
C ASN A 157 -6.37 -17.60 8.39
N ILE A 158 -5.60 -16.56 8.08
CA ILE A 158 -5.40 -16.03 6.73
C ILE A 158 -3.91 -15.87 6.44
N LEU A 159 -3.52 -16.22 5.21
CA LEU A 159 -2.15 -16.11 4.75
C LEU A 159 -1.93 -14.74 4.10
N LEU A 160 -1.02 -13.94 4.65
CA LEU A 160 -0.67 -12.60 4.14
C LEU A 160 0.80 -12.54 3.71
N PRO A 161 1.15 -11.76 2.67
CA PRO A 161 2.53 -11.64 2.22
C PRO A 161 3.40 -10.85 3.21
N ARG A 162 4.70 -11.14 3.20
CA ARG A 162 5.77 -10.38 3.85
C ARG A 162 6.92 -10.15 2.84
N PRO A 163 7.27 -8.90 2.50
CA PRO A 163 6.55 -7.68 2.87
C PRO A 163 5.16 -7.61 2.23
N GLY A 164 4.28 -6.78 2.79
CA GLY A 164 2.91 -6.62 2.28
C GLY A 164 2.29 -5.26 2.60
N PHE A 165 1.09 -5.01 2.08
CA PHE A 165 0.34 -3.80 2.40
C PHE A 165 -0.26 -3.91 3.82
N PRO A 166 0.16 -3.07 4.80
CA PRO A 166 -0.17 -3.29 6.22
C PRO A 166 -1.65 -3.16 6.59
N HIS A 167 -2.49 -2.67 5.68
CA HIS A 167 -3.93 -2.61 5.92
C HIS A 167 -4.56 -4.00 6.06
N TYR A 168 -4.00 -5.00 5.37
CA TYR A 168 -4.43 -6.39 5.52
C TYR A 168 -4.16 -6.89 6.95
N ASP A 169 -2.97 -6.66 7.49
CA ASP A 169 -2.64 -7.00 8.88
C ASP A 169 -3.58 -6.34 9.88
N ALA A 170 -3.78 -5.03 9.75
CA ALA A 170 -4.66 -4.26 10.64
C ALA A 170 -6.11 -4.77 10.60
N ARG A 171 -6.63 -5.06 9.39
CA ARG A 171 -8.01 -5.57 9.25
C ARG A 171 -8.16 -7.02 9.70
N ALA A 172 -7.18 -7.88 9.49
CA ALA A 172 -7.23 -9.26 10.00
C ALA A 172 -7.26 -9.26 11.53
N ALA A 173 -6.37 -8.48 12.16
CA ALA A 173 -6.33 -8.31 13.61
C ALA A 173 -7.65 -7.73 14.16
N TYR A 174 -8.23 -6.74 13.47
CA TYR A 174 -9.51 -6.14 13.86
C TYR A 174 -10.68 -7.15 13.79
N SER A 175 -10.74 -7.92 12.71
CA SER A 175 -11.76 -8.94 12.46
C SER A 175 -11.54 -10.24 13.26
N GLY A 176 -10.42 -10.38 13.97
CA GLY A 176 -10.12 -11.56 14.78
C GLY A 176 -9.63 -12.78 13.99
N LEU A 177 -9.12 -12.56 12.78
CA LEU A 177 -8.43 -13.58 11.99
C LEU A 177 -6.99 -13.71 12.48
N GLU A 178 -6.51 -14.94 12.68
CA GLU A 178 -5.09 -15.19 12.92
C GLU A 178 -4.31 -14.91 11.63
N VAL A 179 -3.29 -14.04 11.70
CA VAL A 179 -2.42 -13.72 10.56
C VAL A 179 -1.25 -14.68 10.54
N ARG A 180 -1.07 -15.38 9.42
CA ARG A 180 0.15 -16.14 9.12
C ARG A 180 0.85 -15.54 7.92
N LYS A 181 2.17 -15.38 8.00
CA LYS A 181 2.97 -14.69 6.98
C LYS A 181 3.72 -15.68 6.12
N PHE A 182 3.61 -15.52 4.81
CA PHE A 182 4.52 -16.15 3.85
C PHE A 182 5.46 -15.11 3.26
N ASP A 183 6.65 -15.53 2.88
CA ASP A 183 7.68 -14.63 2.36
C ASP A 183 7.55 -14.43 0.85
N LEU A 184 7.92 -13.22 0.41
CA LEU A 184 8.27 -12.94 -0.97
C LEU A 184 9.79 -12.99 -1.09
N LEU A 185 10.30 -13.62 -2.14
CA LEU A 185 11.71 -13.96 -2.30
C LEU A 185 12.46 -12.90 -3.14
N PRO A 186 13.22 -11.96 -2.54
CA PRO A 186 13.88 -10.89 -3.30
C PRO A 186 14.80 -11.40 -4.42
N GLU A 187 15.49 -12.52 -4.18
CA GLU A 187 16.40 -13.18 -5.12
C GLU A 187 15.68 -13.89 -6.27
N LYS A 188 14.37 -14.09 -6.18
CA LYS A 188 13.50 -14.62 -7.24
C LYS A 188 12.48 -13.58 -7.69
N GLU A 189 12.93 -12.33 -7.85
CA GLU A 189 12.09 -11.22 -8.32
C GLU A 189 10.82 -10.99 -7.49
N TRP A 190 10.92 -11.24 -6.18
CA TRP A 190 9.82 -11.16 -5.22
C TRP A 190 8.67 -12.15 -5.50
N GLU A 191 8.96 -13.28 -6.15
CA GLU A 191 8.03 -14.41 -6.23
C GLU A 191 7.57 -14.86 -4.83
N ILE A 192 6.36 -15.40 -4.78
CA ILE A 192 5.76 -15.96 -3.57
C ILE A 192 6.47 -17.27 -3.21
N ASP A 193 6.89 -17.41 -1.95
CA ASP A 193 7.38 -18.68 -1.43
C ASP A 193 6.24 -19.69 -1.23
N LEU A 194 5.97 -20.48 -2.27
CA LEU A 194 4.91 -21.49 -2.27
C LEU A 194 5.18 -22.63 -1.28
N GLU A 195 6.45 -22.99 -1.06
CA GLU A 195 6.82 -24.02 -0.09
C GLU A 195 6.55 -23.51 1.34
N GLY A 196 6.91 -22.25 1.62
CA GLY A 196 6.58 -21.57 2.86
C GLY A 196 5.07 -21.49 3.12
N ILE A 197 4.26 -21.26 2.08
CA ILE A 197 2.79 -21.29 2.18
C ILE A 197 2.29 -22.66 2.61
N GLU A 198 2.74 -23.74 1.97
CA GLU A 198 2.30 -25.09 2.31
C GLU A 198 2.70 -25.49 3.73
N ALA A 199 3.84 -25.00 4.23
CA ALA A 199 4.33 -25.31 5.57
C ALA A 199 3.54 -24.63 6.71
N ILE A 200 2.90 -23.48 6.45
CA ILE A 200 2.18 -22.70 7.47
C ILE A 200 0.65 -22.84 7.39
N ALA A 201 0.14 -23.38 6.29
CA ALA A 201 -1.30 -23.62 6.12
C ALA A 201 -1.78 -24.81 6.98
N ASP A 202 -3.03 -24.74 7.41
CA ASP A 202 -3.69 -25.81 8.15
C ASP A 202 -5.18 -25.91 7.77
N GLU A 203 -5.93 -26.78 8.46
CA GLU A 203 -7.36 -26.99 8.22
C GLU A 203 -8.26 -25.77 8.52
N LYS A 204 -7.71 -24.73 9.15
CA LYS A 204 -8.40 -23.49 9.50
C LYS A 204 -8.00 -22.32 8.60
N THR A 205 -7.04 -22.51 7.70
CA THR A 205 -6.67 -21.51 6.71
C THR A 205 -7.83 -21.32 5.73
N VAL A 206 -8.33 -20.08 5.60
CA VAL A 206 -9.50 -19.80 4.75
C VAL A 206 -9.15 -19.16 3.41
N ALA A 207 -8.04 -18.44 3.34
CA ALA A 207 -7.63 -17.71 2.15
C ALA A 207 -6.13 -17.38 2.18
N MET A 208 -5.57 -17.11 1.01
CA MET A 208 -4.32 -16.36 0.86
C MET A 208 -4.58 -15.03 0.15
N VAL A 209 -3.87 -13.98 0.55
CA VAL A 209 -3.90 -12.68 -0.14
C VAL A 209 -2.72 -12.58 -1.09
N VAL A 210 -3.00 -12.33 -2.36
CA VAL A 210 -2.02 -12.06 -3.42
C VAL A 210 -2.16 -10.59 -3.81
N ILE A 211 -1.09 -9.81 -3.71
CA ILE A 211 -1.07 -8.41 -4.13
C ILE A 211 -0.27 -8.32 -5.43
N ASN A 212 -0.95 -8.04 -6.54
CA ASN A 212 -0.35 -8.02 -7.88
C ASN A 212 -0.98 -6.94 -8.76
N PRO A 213 -0.20 -5.94 -9.24
CA PRO A 213 1.19 -5.68 -8.91
C PRO A 213 1.43 -5.36 -7.43
N ASN A 214 2.59 -5.73 -6.90
CA ASN A 214 2.82 -5.75 -5.45
C ASN A 214 3.19 -4.37 -4.89
N ASN A 215 2.47 -3.92 -3.86
CA ASN A 215 2.94 -2.89 -2.93
C ASN A 215 3.38 -3.59 -1.64
N PRO A 216 4.68 -3.54 -1.27
CA PRO A 216 5.65 -2.51 -1.64
C PRO A 216 6.70 -2.88 -2.71
N CYS A 217 6.76 -4.11 -3.19
CA CYS A 217 7.91 -4.60 -3.98
C CYS A 217 7.98 -4.04 -5.40
N GLY A 218 6.85 -3.65 -5.97
CA GLY A 218 6.73 -3.14 -7.34
C GLY A 218 6.89 -4.20 -8.43
N ASN A 219 6.98 -5.48 -8.09
CA ASN A 219 7.01 -6.58 -9.07
C ASN A 219 5.61 -6.86 -9.64
N VAL A 220 5.62 -7.46 -10.83
CA VAL A 220 4.43 -8.01 -11.50
C VAL A 220 4.67 -9.51 -11.63
N TYR A 221 3.74 -10.34 -11.17
CA TYR A 221 3.90 -11.80 -11.31
C TYR A 221 3.68 -12.26 -12.74
N SER A 222 4.48 -13.24 -13.17
CA SER A 222 4.29 -13.90 -14.46
C SER A 222 3.03 -14.77 -14.47
N HIS A 223 2.52 -15.05 -15.67
CA HIS A 223 1.40 -15.98 -15.85
C HIS A 223 1.68 -17.35 -15.21
N ASP A 224 2.87 -17.91 -15.43
CA ASP A 224 3.23 -19.24 -14.95
C ASP A 224 3.35 -19.29 -13.43
N HIS A 225 3.86 -18.21 -12.81
CA HIS A 225 3.91 -18.10 -11.35
C HIS A 225 2.50 -18.03 -10.75
N LEU A 226 1.61 -17.19 -11.29
CA LEU A 226 0.23 -17.10 -10.82
C LEU A 226 -0.55 -18.42 -11.01
N LYS A 227 -0.25 -19.18 -12.07
CA LYS A 227 -0.81 -20.52 -12.25
C LYS A 227 -0.41 -21.45 -11.10
N LYS A 228 0.88 -21.47 -10.72
CA LYS A 228 1.36 -22.26 -9.58
C LYS A 228 0.71 -21.82 -8.27
N VAL A 229 0.54 -20.52 -8.06
CA VAL A 229 -0.20 -19.98 -6.90
C VAL A 229 -1.63 -20.53 -6.85
N ALA A 230 -2.33 -20.55 -7.99
CA ALA A 230 -3.69 -21.11 -8.07
C ALA A 230 -3.72 -22.61 -7.75
N GLU A 231 -2.76 -23.38 -8.28
CA GLU A 231 -2.63 -24.82 -8.03
C GLU A 231 -2.33 -25.11 -6.55
N THR A 232 -1.42 -24.35 -5.93
CA THR A 232 -1.14 -24.44 -4.48
C THR A 232 -2.38 -24.10 -3.65
N ALA A 233 -3.11 -23.03 -3.98
CA ALA A 233 -4.33 -22.66 -3.28
C ALA A 233 -5.42 -23.76 -3.39
N ARG A 234 -5.60 -24.35 -4.58
CA ARG A 234 -6.51 -25.49 -4.78
C ARG A 234 -6.08 -26.70 -3.95
N LYS A 235 -4.80 -27.04 -3.93
CA LYS A 235 -4.26 -28.16 -3.13
C LYS A 235 -4.56 -27.98 -1.64
N LEU A 236 -4.50 -26.75 -1.14
CA LEU A 236 -4.81 -26.41 0.24
C LEU A 236 -6.31 -26.26 0.54
N GLY A 237 -7.16 -26.22 -0.49
CA GLY A 237 -8.61 -26.04 -0.33
C GLY A 237 -9.00 -24.62 0.10
N ILE A 238 -8.19 -23.62 -0.25
CA ILE A 238 -8.40 -22.21 0.15
C ILE A 238 -8.67 -21.33 -1.07
N MET A 239 -9.35 -20.19 -0.87
CA MET A 239 -9.55 -19.20 -1.93
C MET A 239 -8.35 -18.27 -2.07
N VAL A 240 -8.26 -17.60 -3.22
CA VAL A 240 -7.30 -16.51 -3.44
C VAL A 240 -8.02 -15.17 -3.41
N ILE A 241 -7.58 -14.27 -2.53
CA ILE A 241 -7.97 -12.86 -2.54
C ILE A 241 -6.89 -12.10 -3.33
N SER A 242 -7.23 -11.59 -4.51
CA SER A 242 -6.31 -10.89 -5.41
C SER A 242 -6.51 -9.37 -5.30
N ASP A 243 -5.52 -8.65 -4.77
CA ASP A 243 -5.48 -7.18 -4.80
C ASP A 243 -4.82 -6.71 -6.10
N GLU A 244 -5.64 -6.18 -7.00
CA GLU A 244 -5.26 -5.77 -8.35
C GLU A 244 -5.39 -4.27 -8.56
N VAL A 245 -5.38 -3.47 -7.48
CA VAL A 245 -5.59 -2.01 -7.56
C VAL A 245 -4.53 -1.28 -8.40
N TYR A 246 -3.37 -1.91 -8.65
CA TYR A 246 -2.25 -1.38 -9.43
C TYR A 246 -2.19 -1.89 -10.89
N ASP A 247 -3.25 -2.54 -11.40
CA ASP A 247 -3.36 -3.09 -12.78
C ASP A 247 -3.03 -2.08 -13.90
N ARG A 248 -3.20 -0.77 -13.66
CA ARG A 248 -2.89 0.31 -14.62
C ARG A 248 -1.63 1.11 -14.30
N THR A 249 -0.75 0.61 -13.43
CA THR A 249 0.52 1.29 -13.05
C THR A 249 1.78 0.59 -13.54
N ILE A 250 1.69 -0.21 -14.61
CA ILE A 250 2.80 -1.03 -15.11
C ILE A 250 3.67 -0.24 -16.10
N PHE A 251 4.98 -0.26 -15.87
CA PHE A 251 6.01 0.39 -16.69
C PHE A 251 7.25 -0.49 -16.97
N GLY A 252 7.29 -1.69 -16.38
CA GLY A 252 8.20 -2.77 -16.74
C GLY A 252 7.73 -3.55 -17.97
N ASP A 253 8.47 -4.60 -18.29
CA ASP A 253 8.25 -5.38 -19.51
C ASP A 253 7.31 -6.57 -19.25
N ASN A 254 7.21 -7.06 -18.01
CA ASN A 254 6.26 -8.11 -17.67
C ASN A 254 4.81 -7.59 -17.69
N PRO A 255 3.92 -8.13 -18.54
CA PRO A 255 2.53 -7.69 -18.59
C PRO A 255 1.76 -8.15 -17.34
N PHE A 256 0.76 -7.36 -16.95
CA PHE A 256 -0.15 -7.79 -15.89
C PHE A 256 -1.07 -8.91 -16.34
N VAL A 257 -1.27 -9.86 -15.42
CA VAL A 257 -2.14 -11.02 -15.58
C VAL A 257 -3.12 -11.02 -14.41
N PRO A 258 -4.43 -10.83 -14.65
CA PRO A 258 -5.41 -10.88 -13.58
C PRO A 258 -5.54 -12.31 -13.05
N MET A 259 -5.60 -12.46 -11.73
CA MET A 259 -5.69 -13.76 -11.07
C MET A 259 -6.97 -14.51 -11.45
N GLY A 260 -8.04 -13.77 -11.79
CA GLY A 260 -9.30 -14.33 -12.29
C GLY A 260 -9.18 -15.18 -13.57
N LYS A 261 -8.04 -15.12 -14.29
CA LYS A 261 -7.75 -16.08 -15.39
C LYS A 261 -7.64 -17.52 -14.91
N PHE A 262 -7.31 -17.73 -13.64
CA PHE A 262 -7.14 -19.04 -13.02
C PHE A 262 -8.36 -19.47 -12.20
N ALA A 263 -9.52 -18.83 -12.40
CA ALA A 263 -10.74 -19.13 -11.67
C ALA A 263 -11.29 -20.55 -11.89
N SER A 264 -10.95 -21.18 -13.02
CA SER A 264 -11.23 -22.61 -13.25
C SER A 264 -10.36 -23.54 -12.39
N ILE A 265 -9.25 -23.04 -11.85
CA ILE A 265 -8.36 -23.77 -10.97
C ILE A 265 -8.73 -23.52 -9.51
N VAL A 266 -9.11 -22.32 -9.10
CA VAL A 266 -9.42 -21.98 -7.69
C VAL A 266 -10.43 -20.84 -7.64
N PRO A 267 -11.35 -20.75 -6.66
CA PRO A 267 -12.17 -19.56 -6.48
C PRO A 267 -11.29 -18.32 -6.21
N VAL A 268 -11.48 -17.27 -7.00
CA VAL A 268 -10.74 -16.01 -6.91
C VAL A 268 -11.68 -14.87 -6.57
N LEU A 269 -11.36 -14.15 -5.49
CA LEU A 269 -12.01 -12.89 -5.14
C LEU A 269 -11.04 -11.75 -5.48
N THR A 270 -11.41 -10.88 -6.42
CA THR A 270 -10.57 -9.74 -6.81
C THR A 270 -11.03 -8.45 -6.13
N LEU A 271 -10.07 -7.72 -5.58
CA LEU A 271 -10.21 -6.35 -5.07
C LEU A 271 -9.53 -5.41 -6.05
N ALA A 272 -10.28 -4.47 -6.63
CA ALA A 272 -9.73 -3.45 -7.52
C ALA A 272 -10.51 -2.14 -7.44
N GLY A 273 -10.02 -1.12 -8.13
CA GLY A 273 -10.63 0.22 -8.09
C GLY A 273 -9.84 1.22 -8.92
N ILE A 274 -10.43 2.40 -9.13
CA ILE A 274 -9.79 3.45 -9.96
C ILE A 274 -8.78 4.30 -9.19
N SER A 275 -8.57 4.03 -7.90
CA SER A 275 -7.78 4.88 -6.99
C SER A 275 -6.35 5.13 -7.47
N LYS A 276 -5.68 4.11 -8.03
CA LYS A 276 -4.27 4.19 -8.45
C LYS A 276 -4.13 4.32 -9.96
N GLY A 277 -4.94 3.59 -10.73
CA GLY A 277 -4.95 3.69 -12.18
C GLY A 277 -5.33 5.09 -12.70
N TRP A 278 -6.39 5.67 -12.14
CA TRP A 278 -6.91 7.00 -12.54
C TRP A 278 -6.42 8.14 -11.65
N VAL A 279 -5.59 7.87 -10.64
CA VAL A 279 -5.02 8.93 -9.79
C VAL A 279 -6.11 9.72 -9.04
N VAL A 280 -7.13 9.01 -8.55
CA VAL A 280 -8.25 9.59 -7.81
C VAL A 280 -8.51 8.85 -6.48
N PRO A 281 -7.49 8.63 -5.63
CA PRO A 281 -7.68 7.88 -4.39
C PRO A 281 -8.69 8.52 -3.44
N GLY A 282 -8.92 9.83 -3.56
CA GLY A 282 -9.93 10.59 -2.81
C GLY A 282 -11.38 10.38 -3.27
N TRP A 283 -11.63 9.78 -4.45
CA TRP A 283 -13.01 9.50 -4.92
C TRP A 283 -13.63 8.27 -4.27
N LYS A 284 -12.84 7.48 -3.54
CA LYS A 284 -13.29 6.37 -2.70
C LYS A 284 -14.24 5.40 -3.42
N ILE A 285 -13.86 4.93 -4.60
CA ILE A 285 -14.58 3.85 -5.29
C ILE A 285 -13.64 2.68 -5.63
N GLY A 286 -14.12 1.48 -5.33
CA GLY A 286 -13.52 0.20 -5.65
C GLY A 286 -14.60 -0.86 -5.77
N TRP A 287 -14.20 -2.11 -5.92
CA TRP A 287 -15.12 -3.22 -6.03
C TRP A 287 -14.50 -4.54 -5.56
N ILE A 288 -15.37 -5.45 -5.15
CA ILE A 288 -15.14 -6.89 -5.04
C ILE A 288 -15.72 -7.53 -6.30
N ALA A 289 -14.95 -8.41 -6.95
CA ALA A 289 -15.40 -9.24 -8.04
C ALA A 289 -15.20 -10.73 -7.70
N LEU A 290 -16.22 -11.55 -7.93
CA LEU A 290 -16.18 -12.98 -7.62
C LEU A 290 -16.00 -13.81 -8.89
N ASN A 291 -14.79 -14.32 -9.11
CA ASN A 291 -14.47 -15.20 -10.21
C ASN A 291 -14.51 -16.67 -9.72
N ASP A 292 -15.65 -17.33 -9.91
CA ASP A 292 -15.91 -18.66 -9.35
C ASP A 292 -16.88 -19.49 -10.22
N PRO A 293 -16.38 -20.08 -11.33
CA PRO A 293 -17.21 -20.86 -12.23
C PRO A 293 -17.79 -22.15 -11.62
N GLU A 294 -17.26 -22.60 -10.47
CA GLU A 294 -17.73 -23.81 -9.76
C GLU A 294 -18.78 -23.50 -8.66
N GLY A 295 -19.07 -22.22 -8.39
CA GLY A 295 -20.05 -21.82 -7.37
C GLY A 295 -19.63 -22.13 -5.92
N VAL A 296 -18.32 -22.18 -5.66
CA VAL A 296 -17.76 -22.40 -4.31
C VAL A 296 -18.18 -21.28 -3.34
N PHE A 297 -18.18 -20.01 -3.73
CA PHE A 297 -18.58 -18.88 -2.88
C PHE A 297 -20.06 -18.96 -2.46
N GLU A 298 -20.91 -19.50 -3.33
CA GLU A 298 -22.33 -19.72 -3.01
C GLU A 298 -22.49 -20.90 -2.05
N THR A 299 -21.90 -22.06 -2.37
CA THR A 299 -22.00 -23.28 -1.55
C THR A 299 -21.37 -23.12 -0.17
N THR A 300 -20.30 -22.33 -0.05
CA THR A 300 -19.65 -22.01 1.23
C THR A 300 -20.25 -20.81 1.96
N LYS A 301 -21.30 -20.18 1.40
CA LYS A 301 -22.00 -18.99 1.91
C LYS A 301 -21.19 -17.70 2.00
N VAL A 302 -19.99 -17.65 1.42
CA VAL A 302 -19.16 -16.43 1.35
C VAL A 302 -19.89 -15.31 0.61
N LEU A 303 -20.54 -15.63 -0.50
CA LEU A 303 -21.37 -14.67 -1.26
C LEU A 303 -22.50 -14.08 -0.40
N GLN A 304 -23.14 -14.92 0.43
CA GLN A 304 -24.21 -14.48 1.33
C GLN A 304 -23.65 -13.54 2.41
N SER A 305 -22.52 -13.89 3.03
CA SER A 305 -21.88 -13.07 4.05
C SER A 305 -21.44 -11.70 3.51
N ILE A 306 -20.91 -11.63 2.28
CA ILE A 306 -20.55 -10.35 1.63
C ILE A 306 -21.78 -9.46 1.48
N LYS A 307 -22.90 -10.01 0.97
CA LYS A 307 -24.16 -9.27 0.82
C LYS A 307 -24.69 -8.76 2.16
N GLN A 308 -24.68 -9.60 3.19
CA GLN A 308 -25.14 -9.24 4.53
C GLN A 308 -24.25 -8.19 5.20
N ASN A 309 -22.93 -8.23 4.99
CA ASN A 309 -22.02 -7.20 5.48
C ASN A 309 -22.24 -5.86 4.79
N LEU A 310 -22.52 -5.86 3.48
CA LEU A 310 -22.86 -4.65 2.75
C LEU A 310 -24.15 -4.00 3.25
N ASP A 311 -25.15 -4.80 3.64
CA ASP A 311 -26.42 -4.28 4.18
C ASP A 311 -26.26 -3.53 5.53
N VAL A 312 -25.14 -3.75 6.24
CA VAL A 312 -24.85 -3.10 7.54
C VAL A 312 -23.68 -2.12 7.49
N THR A 313 -23.12 -1.86 6.32
CA THR A 313 -21.96 -0.98 6.11
C THR A 313 -22.34 0.20 5.21
N PRO A 314 -21.80 1.41 5.42
CA PRO A 314 -22.10 2.56 4.55
C PRO A 314 -21.71 2.33 3.08
N ASP A 315 -22.58 2.72 2.15
CA ASP A 315 -22.33 2.59 0.71
C ASP A 315 -21.25 3.56 0.19
N PRO A 316 -20.54 3.23 -0.90
CA PRO A 316 -19.72 4.22 -1.61
C PRO A 316 -20.59 5.33 -2.22
N ALA A 317 -20.03 6.53 -2.38
CA ALA A 317 -20.77 7.70 -2.87
C ALA A 317 -21.44 7.46 -4.24
N THR A 318 -22.76 7.62 -4.31
CA THR A 318 -23.56 7.33 -5.53
C THR A 318 -23.20 8.22 -6.71
N ILE A 319 -22.68 9.44 -6.47
CA ILE A 319 -22.16 10.32 -7.51
C ILE A 319 -21.02 9.64 -8.29
N ILE A 320 -20.06 9.04 -7.58
CA ILE A 320 -18.94 8.37 -8.23
C ILE A 320 -19.39 7.05 -8.86
N GLN A 321 -20.30 6.31 -8.21
CA GLN A 321 -20.89 5.12 -8.83
C GLN A 321 -21.56 5.45 -10.17
N ALA A 322 -22.37 6.51 -10.23
CA ALA A 322 -23.06 6.91 -11.46
C ALA A 322 -22.12 7.44 -12.55
N ALA A 323 -20.95 7.97 -12.19
CA ALA A 323 -19.92 8.39 -13.13
C ALA A 323 -19.06 7.21 -13.64
N LEU A 324 -18.96 6.13 -12.85
CA LEU A 324 -18.07 4.99 -13.11
C LEU A 324 -18.23 4.37 -14.51
N PRO A 325 -19.45 4.18 -15.06
CA PRO A 325 -19.60 3.68 -16.42
C PRO A 325 -18.85 4.51 -17.46
N ALA A 326 -19.02 5.84 -17.43
CA ALA A 326 -18.34 6.74 -18.35
C ALA A 326 -16.83 6.78 -18.11
N ILE A 327 -16.37 6.71 -16.85
CA ILE A 327 -14.95 6.67 -16.49
C ILE A 327 -14.26 5.42 -17.07
N LEU A 328 -14.90 4.25 -16.97
CA LEU A 328 -14.34 2.97 -17.44
C LEU A 328 -14.46 2.80 -18.96
N GLU A 329 -15.53 3.32 -19.56
CA GLU A 329 -15.74 3.29 -21.02
C GLU A 329 -14.76 4.21 -21.73
N LYS A 330 -14.62 5.45 -21.25
CA LYS A 330 -13.73 6.48 -21.83
C LYS A 330 -12.27 6.35 -21.37
N ALA A 331 -11.90 5.22 -20.78
CA ALA A 331 -10.55 4.97 -20.30
C ALA A 331 -9.52 5.07 -21.45
N ASP A 332 -8.80 6.18 -21.52
CA ASP A 332 -7.80 6.42 -22.55
C ASP A 332 -6.48 5.68 -22.24
N LYS A 333 -6.06 4.82 -23.16
CA LYS A 333 -4.77 4.12 -23.06
C LYS A 333 -3.58 5.10 -23.04
N ASN A 334 -3.69 6.24 -23.73
CA ASN A 334 -2.62 7.24 -23.76
C ASN A 334 -2.47 7.94 -22.40
N PHE A 335 -3.57 8.17 -21.68
CA PHE A 335 -3.52 8.67 -20.31
C PHE A 335 -2.67 7.76 -19.41
N PHE A 336 -2.95 6.45 -19.38
CA PHE A 336 -2.16 5.50 -18.59
C PHE A 336 -0.71 5.44 -19.06
N ALA A 337 -0.46 5.43 -20.38
CA ALA A 337 0.88 5.40 -20.93
C ALA A 337 1.70 6.64 -20.54
N LYS A 338 1.11 7.84 -20.56
CA LYS A 338 1.76 9.09 -20.14
C LYS A 338 2.15 9.04 -18.67
N LYS A 339 1.23 8.63 -17.80
CA LYS A 339 1.49 8.43 -16.36
C LYS A 339 2.61 7.41 -16.14
N ASN A 340 2.54 6.25 -16.80
CA ASN A 340 3.51 5.18 -16.62
C ASN A 340 4.89 5.56 -17.17
N LYS A 341 4.97 6.43 -18.19
CA LYS A 341 6.23 7.00 -18.66
C LYS A 341 6.93 7.87 -17.60
N ILE A 342 6.16 8.65 -16.83
CA ILE A 342 6.71 9.44 -15.71
C ILE A 342 7.25 8.49 -14.63
N LEU A 343 6.45 7.49 -14.23
CA LEU A 343 6.89 6.49 -13.24
C LEU A 343 8.15 5.74 -13.70
N LYS A 344 8.20 5.33 -14.97
CA LYS A 344 9.38 4.68 -15.57
C LYS A 344 10.62 5.56 -15.45
N HIS A 345 10.51 6.81 -15.88
CA HIS A 345 11.61 7.77 -15.82
C HIS A 345 12.10 7.98 -14.39
N ASN A 346 11.18 8.11 -13.43
CA ASN A 346 11.51 8.28 -12.02
C ASN A 346 12.20 7.05 -11.43
N VAL A 347 11.80 5.84 -11.81
CA VAL A 347 12.49 4.61 -11.39
C VAL A 347 13.89 4.53 -11.98
N ASP A 348 14.05 4.83 -13.26
CA ASP A 348 15.35 4.85 -13.93
C ASP A 348 16.30 5.83 -13.21
N LEU A 349 15.82 7.05 -12.94
CA LEU A 349 16.54 8.09 -12.20
C LEU A 349 16.96 7.63 -10.81
N VAL A 350 16.03 7.06 -10.02
CA VAL A 350 16.32 6.60 -8.66
C VAL A 350 17.33 5.46 -8.69
N CYS A 351 17.12 4.44 -9.51
CA CYS A 351 18.03 3.30 -9.62
C CYS A 351 19.44 3.73 -10.06
N ASP A 352 19.56 4.69 -10.98
CA ASP A 352 20.86 5.18 -11.43
C ASP A 352 21.60 5.97 -10.34
N ARG A 353 20.91 6.85 -9.60
CA ARG A 353 21.53 7.63 -8.51
C ARG A 353 21.87 6.79 -7.28
N LEU A 354 21.12 5.72 -7.01
CA LEU A 354 21.42 4.80 -5.90
C LEU A 354 22.76 4.07 -6.08
N LYS A 355 23.31 3.97 -7.30
CA LYS A 355 24.65 3.41 -7.55
C LYS A 355 25.76 4.17 -6.79
N ASP A 356 25.53 5.45 -6.49
CA ASP A 356 26.46 6.30 -5.75
C ASP A 356 26.26 6.27 -4.23
N ILE A 357 25.34 5.43 -3.71
CA ILE A 357 24.98 5.35 -2.29
C ILE A 357 25.12 3.88 -1.83
N PRO A 358 26.33 3.39 -1.52
CA PRO A 358 26.60 1.96 -1.31
C PRO A 358 25.77 1.28 -0.21
N CYS A 359 25.30 2.05 0.80
CA CYS A 359 24.49 1.51 1.88
C CYS A 359 22.99 1.38 1.54
N VAL A 360 22.55 1.80 0.35
CA VAL A 360 21.15 1.73 -0.09
C VAL A 360 21.08 0.97 -1.41
N VAL A 361 20.65 -0.28 -1.36
CA VAL A 361 20.67 -1.21 -2.50
C VAL A 361 19.26 -1.44 -3.02
N CYS A 362 19.02 -1.22 -4.31
CA CYS A 362 17.80 -1.66 -4.98
C CYS A 362 18.06 -3.02 -5.65
N PRO A 363 17.66 -4.16 -5.04
CA PRO A 363 18.02 -5.47 -5.56
C PRO A 363 17.33 -5.79 -6.89
N LYS A 364 16.08 -5.32 -7.04
CA LYS A 364 15.29 -5.47 -8.25
C LYS A 364 14.59 -4.16 -8.55
N LYS A 365 14.79 -3.69 -9.78
CA LYS A 365 14.08 -2.53 -10.32
C LYS A 365 12.58 -2.86 -10.38
N PRO A 366 11.70 -2.03 -9.81
CA PRO A 366 10.26 -2.25 -9.87
C PRO A 366 9.75 -2.16 -11.32
N GLU A 367 8.64 -2.81 -11.58
CA GLU A 367 7.96 -2.86 -12.88
C GLU A 367 6.58 -2.20 -12.84
N SER A 368 6.08 -1.88 -11.64
CA SER A 368 4.76 -1.28 -11.45
C SER A 368 4.67 -0.49 -10.13
N CYS A 369 3.44 -0.13 -9.73
CA CYS A 369 3.11 0.63 -8.54
C CYS A 369 3.66 2.08 -8.58
N THR A 370 3.75 2.72 -7.42
CA THR A 370 4.33 4.07 -7.26
C THR A 370 5.45 4.07 -6.23
N TYR A 371 6.10 2.93 -6.03
CA TYR A 371 7.14 2.77 -5.01
C TYR A 371 8.31 1.96 -5.53
N LEU A 372 9.43 2.11 -4.84
CA LEU A 372 10.63 1.31 -4.97
C LEU A 372 11.07 0.88 -3.57
N LEU A 373 11.44 -0.39 -3.42
CA LEU A 373 11.95 -0.93 -2.17
C LEU A 373 13.48 -1.05 -2.24
N THR A 374 14.16 -0.56 -1.21
CA THR A 374 15.62 -0.58 -1.08
C THR A 374 16.03 -1.31 0.20
N LYS A 375 17.06 -2.14 0.11
CA LYS A 375 17.72 -2.76 1.26
C LYS A 375 18.75 -1.79 1.82
N LEU A 376 18.82 -1.70 3.15
CA LEU A 376 19.82 -0.91 3.86
C LEU A 376 20.97 -1.82 4.31
N GLU A 377 22.18 -1.58 3.81
CA GLU A 377 23.40 -2.23 4.29
C GLU A 377 23.94 -1.48 5.52
N LEU A 378 23.23 -1.63 6.64
CA LEU A 378 23.54 -0.94 7.90
C LEU A 378 24.92 -1.31 8.46
N SER A 379 25.52 -2.41 8.00
CA SER A 379 26.90 -2.78 8.33
C SER A 379 27.93 -1.72 7.90
N LEU A 380 27.59 -0.90 6.89
CA LEU A 380 28.40 0.21 6.38
C LEU A 380 28.17 1.53 7.15
N MET A 381 27.20 1.56 8.06
CA MET A 381 26.77 2.76 8.77
C MET A 381 27.25 2.75 10.23
N ASP A 382 27.72 3.90 10.71
CA ASP A 382 28.05 4.12 12.11
C ASP A 382 26.86 4.70 12.88
N ASN A 383 26.69 4.28 14.13
CA ASN A 383 25.63 4.75 15.02
C ASN A 383 24.17 4.65 14.49
N ILE A 384 23.88 3.79 13.50
CA ILE A 384 22.50 3.52 13.04
C ILE A 384 22.11 2.08 13.41
N LYS A 385 21.04 1.92 14.18
CA LYS A 385 20.65 0.61 14.75
C LYS A 385 19.84 -0.26 13.79
N ASP A 386 18.83 0.33 13.16
CA ASP A 386 17.86 -0.34 12.28
C ASP A 386 17.31 0.67 11.25
N ASP A 387 16.40 0.20 10.39
CA ASP A 387 15.73 1.03 9.38
C ASP A 387 14.86 2.14 9.96
N ILE A 388 14.26 1.94 11.14
CA ILE A 388 13.50 2.97 11.84
C ILE A 388 14.43 4.09 12.28
N ASP A 389 15.54 3.78 12.96
CA ASP A 389 16.55 4.74 13.39
C ASP A 389 17.16 5.48 12.19
N PHE A 390 17.44 4.77 11.09
CA PHE A 390 17.88 5.37 9.82
C PHE A 390 16.89 6.44 9.33
N CYS A 391 15.61 6.09 9.21
CA CYS A 391 14.58 7.00 8.70
C CYS A 391 14.29 8.17 9.65
N VAL A 392 14.35 7.95 10.96
CA VAL A 392 14.18 9.01 11.97
C VAL A 392 15.31 10.03 11.91
N LYS A 393 16.56 9.57 11.82
CA LYS A 393 17.72 10.48 11.70
C LYS A 393 17.70 11.23 10.37
N LEU A 394 17.34 10.54 9.28
CA LEU A 394 17.19 11.17 7.98
C LEU A 394 16.11 12.26 7.99
N ALA A 395 14.95 12.00 8.59
CA ALA A 395 13.90 13.01 8.76
C ALA A 395 14.42 14.22 9.56
N ARG A 396 15.16 13.98 10.65
CA ARG A 396 15.69 15.03 11.54
C ARG A 396 16.76 15.90 10.88
N GLU A 397 17.70 15.31 10.15
CA GLU A 397 18.87 16.00 9.61
C GLU A 397 18.64 16.57 8.20
N GLU A 398 17.78 15.92 7.43
CA GLU A 398 17.58 16.22 6.00
C GLU A 398 16.16 16.67 5.65
N ASN A 399 15.22 16.65 6.61
CA ASN A 399 13.79 16.85 6.35
C ASN A 399 13.30 15.93 5.22
N LEU A 400 13.84 14.71 5.17
CA LEU A 400 13.55 13.70 4.15
C LEU A 400 12.85 12.51 4.81
N VAL A 401 11.57 12.31 4.46
CA VAL A 401 10.73 11.27 5.05
C VAL A 401 10.62 10.11 4.07
N PHE A 402 11.26 8.99 4.38
CA PHE A 402 11.05 7.70 3.71
C PHE A 402 10.37 6.73 4.66
N LEU A 403 9.73 5.68 4.12
CA LEU A 403 9.05 4.70 4.97
C LEU A 403 10.02 3.56 5.34
N PRO A 404 10.27 3.27 6.63
CA PRO A 404 11.07 2.11 7.04
C PRO A 404 10.38 0.80 6.68
N GLY A 405 11.17 -0.21 6.34
CA GLY A 405 10.72 -1.53 5.91
C GLY A 405 10.05 -2.32 7.02
N ASP A 406 10.42 -2.11 8.28
CA ASP A 406 9.74 -2.71 9.44
C ASP A 406 8.23 -2.46 9.44
N ALA A 407 7.79 -1.27 9.01
CA ALA A 407 6.37 -0.93 8.84
C ALA A 407 5.64 -1.76 7.77
N LEU A 408 6.39 -2.46 6.93
CA LEU A 408 5.92 -3.36 5.86
C LEU A 408 6.20 -4.83 6.19
N GLY A 409 6.76 -5.12 7.36
CA GLY A 409 7.16 -6.44 7.81
C GLY A 409 8.57 -6.88 7.38
N LEU A 410 9.44 -5.96 6.96
CA LEU A 410 10.75 -6.29 6.39
C LEU A 410 11.88 -5.42 6.97
N LYS A 411 12.62 -5.96 7.94
CA LYS A 411 13.68 -5.23 8.67
C LYS A 411 14.88 -4.87 7.80
N ASN A 412 15.43 -3.68 8.03
CA ASN A 412 16.59 -3.13 7.31
C ASN A 412 16.28 -2.85 5.84
N TRP A 413 15.05 -2.42 5.55
CA TRP A 413 14.65 -1.95 4.23
C TRP A 413 14.02 -0.57 4.33
N MET A 414 13.82 0.06 3.19
CA MET A 414 13.22 1.39 3.10
C MET A 414 12.46 1.49 1.78
N ARG A 415 11.23 1.99 1.86
CA ARG A 415 10.37 2.24 0.70
C ARG A 415 10.39 3.72 0.34
N ILE A 416 10.68 3.98 -0.93
CA ILE A 416 10.73 5.31 -1.53
C ILE A 416 9.54 5.43 -2.49
N THR A 417 8.77 6.50 -2.42
CA THR A 417 7.77 6.80 -3.46
C THR A 417 8.46 7.36 -4.71
N ILE A 418 8.01 6.90 -5.87
CA ILE A 418 8.41 7.39 -7.20
C ILE A 418 7.28 8.18 -7.86
N GLY A 419 6.14 8.32 -7.18
CA GLY A 419 4.96 9.03 -7.66
C GLY A 419 5.01 10.54 -7.42
N VAL A 420 6.15 11.18 -7.73
CA VAL A 420 6.42 12.62 -7.50
C VAL A 420 7.10 13.26 -8.71
N GLU A 421 7.35 14.57 -8.70
CA GLU A 421 8.18 15.22 -9.71
C GLU A 421 9.65 14.79 -9.63
N ALA A 422 10.31 14.62 -10.78
CA ALA A 422 11.69 14.16 -10.87
C ALA A 422 12.68 15.01 -10.05
N HIS A 423 12.54 16.33 -10.05
CA HIS A 423 13.42 17.23 -9.28
C HIS A 423 13.35 16.99 -7.76
N MET A 424 12.21 16.54 -7.23
CA MET A 424 12.09 16.17 -5.81
C MET A 424 12.87 14.90 -5.50
N LEU A 425 12.92 13.95 -6.44
CA LEU A 425 13.74 12.74 -6.31
C LEU A 425 15.23 13.09 -6.40
N GLU A 426 15.62 14.00 -7.29
CA GLU A 426 17.00 14.46 -7.41
C GLU A 426 17.50 15.12 -6.10
N ASP A 427 16.71 16.00 -5.51
CA ASP A 427 17.01 16.64 -4.22
C ASP A 427 17.06 15.59 -3.09
N ALA A 428 16.05 14.71 -3.02
CA ALA A 428 16.02 13.65 -2.01
C ALA A 428 17.24 12.73 -2.06
N LEU A 429 17.68 12.33 -3.26
CA LEU A 429 18.83 11.43 -3.44
C LEU A 429 20.15 12.14 -3.13
N GLU A 430 20.24 13.45 -3.39
CA GLU A 430 21.40 14.24 -2.99
C GLU A 430 21.51 14.37 -1.47
N ARG A 431 20.39 14.66 -0.79
CA ARG A 431 20.30 14.69 0.68
C ARG A 431 20.61 13.33 1.29
N LEU A 432 20.06 12.25 0.72
CA LEU A 432 20.32 10.88 1.15
C LEU A 432 21.82 10.56 1.02
N LYS A 433 22.46 10.88 -0.10
CA LYS A 433 23.90 10.68 -0.32
C LYS A 433 24.72 11.43 0.72
N GLY A 434 24.39 12.70 0.96
CA GLY A 434 25.05 13.53 1.98
C GLY A 434 24.90 12.95 3.38
N PHE A 435 23.69 12.51 3.76
CA PHE A 435 23.43 11.83 5.03
C PHE A 435 24.24 10.54 5.16
N CYS A 436 24.17 9.66 4.17
CA CYS A 436 24.89 8.39 4.17
C CYS A 436 26.40 8.59 4.29
N THR A 437 26.96 9.60 3.63
CA THR A 437 28.39 9.93 3.73
C THR A 437 28.79 10.36 5.14
N ARG A 438 27.97 11.17 5.84
CA ARG A 438 28.26 11.62 7.20
C ARG A 438 28.17 10.49 8.24
N HIS A 439 27.29 9.53 8.01
CA HIS A 439 27.07 8.38 8.90
C HIS A 439 27.77 7.11 8.43
N ALA A 440 28.66 7.18 7.42
CA ALA A 440 29.44 6.03 6.98
C ALA A 440 30.45 5.63 8.05
N LYS A 441 30.68 4.32 8.24
CA LYS A 441 31.81 3.85 9.04
C LYS A 441 33.10 4.32 8.41
N LYS A 442 33.93 4.99 9.20
CA LYS A 442 35.29 5.35 8.79
C LYS A 442 36.10 4.07 8.61
N THR A 443 36.75 3.91 7.47
CA THR A 443 37.73 2.83 7.26
C THR A 443 38.93 3.05 8.19
N GLU A 444 39.59 1.96 8.60
CA GLU A 444 40.76 1.99 9.51
C GLU A 444 41.84 3.00 9.04
N THR A 445 42.03 3.14 7.73
CA THR A 445 42.95 4.10 7.09
C THR A 445 42.65 5.57 7.39
N GLU A 446 41.39 5.98 7.53
CA GLU A 446 41.04 7.37 7.88
C GLU A 446 41.25 7.63 9.38
N THR A 447 41.03 6.60 10.20
CA THR A 447 41.23 6.66 11.65
C THR A 447 42.72 6.80 11.98
N GLU A 448 43.59 6.07 11.26
CA GLU A 448 45.05 6.20 11.35
C GLU A 448 45.53 7.57 10.86
N SER A 449 44.94 8.11 9.79
CA SER A 449 45.27 9.45 9.28
C SER A 449 44.90 10.57 10.27
N LEU A 450 43.73 10.47 10.91
CA LEU A 450 43.26 11.40 11.94
C LEU A 450 44.05 11.26 13.25
N GLN A 451 44.51 10.05 13.61
CA GLN A 451 45.42 9.85 14.73
C GLN A 451 46.83 10.37 14.44
N ALA A 452 47.34 10.19 13.21
CA ALA A 452 48.63 10.73 12.78
C ALA A 452 48.63 12.27 12.76
N LEU A 453 47.53 12.91 12.33
CA LEU A 453 47.35 14.38 12.40
C LEU A 453 47.29 14.90 13.85
N LYS A 454 46.61 14.18 14.76
CA LYS A 454 46.61 14.52 16.20
C LYS A 454 47.97 14.30 16.87
N LEU A 455 48.78 13.37 16.38
CA LEU A 455 50.15 13.14 16.86
C LEU A 455 51.15 14.15 16.28
N SER A 456 50.91 14.70 15.09
CA SER A 456 51.74 15.80 14.55
C SER A 456 51.47 17.14 15.24
N ASP A 457 50.23 17.41 15.67
CA ASP A 457 49.90 18.64 16.39
C ASP A 457 50.48 18.66 17.82
N ASN A 458 50.61 17.50 18.48
CA ASN A 458 51.25 17.38 19.79
C ASN A 458 52.78 17.46 19.77
N ASN A 459 53.42 17.38 18.60
CA ASN A 459 54.89 17.49 18.46
C ASN A 459 55.35 18.91 18.07
N LEU A 460 54.45 19.89 18.01
CA LEU A 460 54.75 21.31 17.80
C LEU A 460 54.75 22.13 19.12
N GLU A 461 54.48 21.50 20.26
CA GLU A 461 54.50 22.11 21.61
C GLU A 461 55.61 21.57 22.55
N MET A 462 56.69 20.97 22.03
CA MET A 462 57.91 20.67 22.81
C MET A 462 59.13 21.48 22.36
#